data_AF-A0A1G1GKQ1-F1
#
_entry.id   AF-A0A1G1GKQ1-F1
#
_cell.length_a   1.000
_cell.length_b   1.000
_cell.length_c   1.000
_cell.angle_alpha   90.00
_cell.angle_beta   90.00
_cell.angle_gamma   90.00
#
_symmetry.space_group_name_H-M   'P 1'
#
loop_
_entity.id
_entity.type
_entity.pdbx_description
1 polymer ?
#
loop_
_entity_poly.entity_id
_entity_poly.type
_entity_poly.pdbx_seq_one_letter_code
_entity_poly.pdbx_strand_id
1 'polypeptide(L)'
;MNGNSEKVKSFSGKITDIHEFVHNKNPESSVLGSQRTMKIPLDPPFSKGENRFPPLVKGGEGGFESGFSSKNSDINKVASGHKIKVTYHDPCHLKKGLGIYQSPREILRSISDVEFVEMDEADACCGFGGIFSLNHYDLASDIGTRKAESIRRSSADVVATGCPGCKIHIEDSLNREGMSLRVVHTIELLDKTLK
;
A
#
# COMPACT_ATOMS: atom_id res chain seq x y z
N MET A 1 8.01 33.18 39.69
CA MET A 1 7.26 32.06 40.29
C MET A 1 5.81 32.48 40.37
N ASN A 2 4.95 31.99 39.48
CA ASN A 2 3.49 32.10 39.57
C ASN A 2 2.91 30.92 38.80
N GLY A 3 2.73 29.80 39.51
CA GLY A 3 2.13 28.57 38.99
C GLY A 3 0.61 28.71 38.96
N ASN A 4 0.02 28.45 37.80
CA ASN A 4 -1.43 28.38 37.64
C ASN A 4 -1.84 26.91 37.71
N SER A 5 -2.15 26.45 38.91
CA SER A 5 -2.59 25.08 39.19
C SER A 5 -4.07 24.92 38.85
N GLU A 6 -4.30 23.99 37.92
CA GLU A 6 -5.51 23.22 37.62
C GLU A 6 -6.63 23.26 38.68
N LYS A 7 -7.83 23.72 38.27
CA LYS A 7 -9.09 23.37 38.93
C LYS A 7 -9.68 22.14 38.26
N VAL A 8 -9.33 20.97 38.78
CA VAL A 8 -10.02 19.70 38.49
C VAL A 8 -11.35 19.74 39.24
N LYS A 9 -12.47 19.88 38.53
CA LYS A 9 -13.80 19.75 39.14
C LYS A 9 -14.06 18.26 39.41
N SER A 10 -14.15 17.89 40.69
CA SER A 10 -14.50 16.55 41.14
C SER A 10 -15.93 16.22 40.71
N PHE A 11 -16.10 15.25 39.81
CA PHE A 11 -17.40 14.68 39.50
C PHE A 11 -17.59 13.42 40.36
N SER A 12 -18.12 13.63 41.57
CA SER A 12 -18.54 12.56 42.46
C SER A 12 -19.92 12.07 42.01
N GLY A 13 -19.93 11.10 41.09
CA GLY A 13 -21.12 10.33 40.74
C GLY A 13 -20.79 8.83 40.82
N LYS A 14 -21.36 8.13 41.79
CA LYS A 14 -21.26 6.67 41.89
C LYS A 14 -21.99 6.05 40.70
N ILE A 15 -21.26 5.38 39.81
CA ILE A 15 -21.84 4.57 38.74
C ILE A 15 -22.14 3.20 39.35
N THR A 16 -23.37 3.05 39.83
CA THR A 16 -23.98 1.74 40.06
C THR A 16 -24.99 1.53 38.94
N ASP A 17 -24.81 0.45 38.18
CA ASP A 17 -25.68 -0.07 37.12
C ASP A 17 -25.45 0.42 35.68
N ILE A 18 -24.71 -0.41 34.95
CA ILE A 18 -24.44 -0.39 33.50
C ILE A 18 -25.68 -0.65 32.61
N HIS A 19 -26.87 -0.82 33.19
CA HIS A 19 -28.08 -1.22 32.46
C HIS A 19 -29.00 -0.04 32.06
N GLU A 20 -28.74 1.17 32.56
CA GLU A 20 -29.65 2.32 32.40
C GLU A 20 -29.26 3.29 31.25
N PHE A 21 -28.07 3.13 30.66
CA PHE A 21 -27.62 3.96 29.53
C PHE A 21 -28.25 3.55 28.19
N VAL A 22 -28.80 2.34 28.07
CA VAL A 22 -29.25 1.75 26.80
C VAL A 22 -30.68 2.15 26.40
N HIS A 23 -31.45 2.80 27.29
CA HIS A 23 -32.90 2.98 27.06
C HIS A 23 -33.44 4.42 26.98
N ASN A 24 -32.61 5.47 26.96
CA ASN A 24 -33.13 6.83 26.78
C ASN A 24 -33.42 7.15 25.29
N LYS A 25 -34.59 6.71 24.80
CA LYS A 25 -35.18 7.19 23.55
C LYS A 25 -35.92 8.50 23.81
N ASN A 26 -35.50 9.58 23.16
CA ASN A 26 -36.30 10.79 23.05
C ASN A 26 -37.17 10.70 21.78
N PRO A 27 -38.51 10.89 21.87
CA PRO A 27 -39.42 10.78 20.74
C PRO A 27 -39.63 12.14 20.03
N GLU A 28 -40.03 12.04 18.77
CA GLU A 28 -40.63 13.10 17.94
C GLU A 28 -39.73 14.19 17.32
N SER A 29 -39.32 13.94 16.08
CA SER A 29 -39.38 14.96 15.02
C SER A 29 -39.77 14.30 13.70
N SER A 30 -41.07 14.19 13.50
CA SER A 30 -41.72 13.82 12.24
C SER A 30 -41.45 14.90 11.18
N VAL A 31 -40.60 14.59 10.20
CA VAL A 31 -40.67 15.22 8.87
C VAL A 31 -40.69 14.09 7.85
N LEU A 32 -41.90 13.85 7.33
CA LEU A 32 -42.18 12.99 6.20
C LEU A 32 -41.31 13.41 5.01
N GLY A 33 -40.30 12.61 4.70
CA GLY A 33 -39.54 12.66 3.46
C GLY A 33 -39.44 11.25 2.91
N SER A 34 -40.17 10.97 1.83
CA SER A 34 -40.23 9.71 1.09
C SER A 34 -38.92 8.91 1.11
N GLN A 35 -38.78 7.97 2.05
CA GLN A 35 -37.71 6.99 2.02
C GLN A 35 -38.10 5.93 0.99
N ARG A 36 -37.72 6.16 -0.27
CA ARG A 36 -37.55 5.06 -1.21
C ARG A 36 -36.51 4.13 -0.61
N THR A 37 -36.94 2.98 -0.11
CA THR A 37 -36.04 1.88 0.24
C THR A 37 -35.33 1.44 -1.04
N MET A 38 -34.16 2.01 -1.31
CA MET A 38 -33.24 1.44 -2.27
C MET A 38 -32.73 0.14 -1.66
N LYS A 39 -33.41 -0.96 -1.99
CA LYS A 39 -32.88 -2.30 -1.79
C LYS A 39 -31.62 -2.40 -2.64
N ILE A 40 -30.46 -2.19 -2.03
CA ILE A 40 -29.18 -2.57 -2.62
C ILE A 40 -29.24 -4.10 -2.73
N PRO A 41 -29.20 -4.68 -3.95
CA PRO A 41 -29.20 -6.13 -4.09
C PRO A 41 -27.96 -6.68 -3.37
N LEU A 42 -28.16 -7.61 -2.44
CA LEU A 42 -27.08 -8.31 -1.74
C LEU A 42 -26.36 -9.31 -2.64
N ASP A 43 -26.87 -9.52 -3.86
CA ASP A 43 -26.20 -10.32 -4.87
C ASP A 43 -25.16 -9.44 -5.58
N PRO A 44 -23.85 -9.72 -5.44
CA PRO A 44 -22.86 -9.04 -6.25
C PRO A 44 -23.21 -9.24 -7.73
N PRO A 45 -23.02 -8.25 -8.61
CA PRO A 45 -23.43 -8.29 -10.02
C PRO A 45 -22.73 -9.38 -10.87
N PHE A 46 -21.95 -10.24 -10.22
CA PHE A 46 -21.16 -11.33 -10.77
C PHE A 46 -21.76 -12.72 -10.48
N SER A 47 -22.91 -12.81 -9.80
CA SER A 47 -23.49 -14.09 -9.36
C SER A 47 -24.12 -14.94 -10.48
N LYS A 48 -24.30 -14.37 -11.67
CA LYS A 48 -24.78 -15.11 -12.84
C LYS A 48 -23.61 -15.28 -13.78
N GLY A 49 -23.13 -16.52 -13.91
CA GLY A 49 -21.99 -16.96 -14.74
C GLY A 49 -22.17 -16.74 -16.25
N GLU A 50 -22.68 -15.59 -16.65
CA GLU A 50 -22.72 -15.10 -18.00
C GLU A 50 -21.36 -14.42 -18.27
N ASN A 51 -20.52 -15.11 -19.04
CA ASN A 51 -19.26 -14.58 -19.54
C ASN A 51 -19.54 -13.32 -20.38
N ARG A 52 -19.56 -12.15 -19.73
CA ARG A 52 -19.55 -10.83 -20.39
C ARG A 52 -18.18 -10.42 -20.90
N PHE A 53 -17.16 -11.23 -20.66
CA PHE A 53 -15.90 -11.10 -21.38
C PHE A 53 -16.16 -11.46 -22.85
N PRO A 54 -15.85 -10.56 -23.81
CA PRO A 54 -15.91 -10.91 -25.21
C PRO A 54 -15.06 -12.17 -25.43
N PRO A 55 -15.50 -13.10 -26.29
CA PRO A 55 -14.71 -14.29 -26.58
C PRO A 55 -13.32 -13.84 -27.03
N LEU A 56 -12.28 -14.47 -26.49
CA LEU A 56 -10.91 -14.22 -26.91
C LEU A 56 -10.84 -14.45 -28.42
N VAL A 57 -10.83 -13.36 -29.17
CA VAL A 57 -10.78 -13.38 -30.62
C VAL A 57 -9.41 -13.94 -30.98
N LYS A 58 -9.37 -15.19 -31.45
CA LYS A 58 -8.15 -15.76 -32.03
C LYS A 58 -7.89 -15.00 -33.32
N GLY A 59 -6.92 -14.09 -33.29
CA GLY A 59 -6.50 -13.32 -34.46
C GLY A 59 -6.94 -11.87 -34.40
N GLY A 60 -6.34 -11.11 -33.49
CA GLY A 60 -6.09 -9.69 -33.68
C GLY A 60 -4.58 -9.52 -33.75
N GLU A 61 -4.05 -9.13 -34.90
CA GLU A 61 -2.69 -8.65 -35.07
C GLU A 61 -2.50 -7.31 -34.32
N GLY A 62 -2.46 -7.45 -33.00
CA GLY A 62 -2.31 -6.41 -31.99
C GLY A 62 -1.81 -7.11 -30.74
N GLY A 63 -0.60 -7.66 -30.85
CA GLY A 63 0.00 -8.52 -29.85
C GLY A 63 0.05 -7.85 -28.48
N PHE A 64 -0.60 -8.48 -27.51
CA PHE A 64 -0.30 -8.33 -26.08
C PHE A 64 1.11 -8.88 -25.72
N GLU A 65 1.92 -9.24 -26.72
CA GLU A 65 3.29 -9.75 -26.57
C GLU A 65 4.39 -8.67 -26.66
N SER A 66 4.07 -7.39 -26.91
CA SER A 66 5.10 -6.34 -27.08
C SER A 66 5.12 -5.25 -25.99
N GLY A 67 4.27 -5.33 -24.97
CA GLY A 67 4.29 -4.43 -23.80
C GLY A 67 5.21 -4.88 -22.66
N PHE A 68 5.53 -6.18 -22.59
CA PHE A 68 6.58 -6.72 -21.72
C PHE A 68 7.95 -6.64 -22.41
N SER A 69 8.16 -5.58 -23.21
CA SER A 69 9.43 -5.33 -23.88
C SER A 69 10.42 -4.79 -22.84
N SER A 70 11.06 -5.75 -22.17
CA SER A 70 12.49 -5.79 -21.86
C SER A 70 13.27 -4.46 -21.93
N LYS A 71 12.85 -3.43 -21.18
CA LYS A 71 13.77 -2.43 -20.60
C LYS A 71 14.33 -2.96 -19.28
N ASN A 72 14.68 -4.25 -19.32
CA ASN A 72 15.29 -5.00 -18.23
C ASN A 72 16.83 -4.87 -18.26
N SER A 73 17.35 -4.02 -19.14
CA SER A 73 18.78 -3.78 -19.41
C SER A 73 19.51 -3.04 -18.29
N ASP A 74 18.82 -2.29 -17.45
CA ASP A 74 19.51 -1.30 -16.61
C ASP A 74 20.01 -1.88 -15.28
N ILE A 75 19.39 -2.98 -14.80
CA ILE A 75 19.94 -3.76 -13.68
C ILE A 75 20.90 -4.85 -14.16
N ASN A 76 21.09 -5.02 -15.48
CA ASN A 76 22.11 -5.93 -16.04
C ASN A 76 23.49 -5.28 -16.13
N LYS A 77 23.66 -4.02 -15.68
CA LYS A 77 24.96 -3.34 -15.66
C LYS A 77 25.71 -3.56 -14.35
N VAL A 78 25.84 -4.81 -13.91
CA VAL A 78 26.75 -5.23 -12.83
C VAL A 78 28.09 -5.67 -13.42
N ALA A 79 28.59 -4.92 -14.40
CA ALA A 79 29.88 -5.20 -15.06
C ALA A 79 31.03 -4.33 -14.50
N SER A 80 30.88 -3.74 -13.31
CA SER A 80 31.83 -2.71 -12.83
C SER A 80 32.24 -2.83 -11.35
N GLY A 81 32.05 -4.00 -10.72
CA GLY A 81 32.51 -4.24 -9.33
C GLY A 81 31.80 -3.41 -8.24
N HIS A 82 30.73 -2.69 -8.60
CA HIS A 82 29.87 -1.99 -7.65
C HIS A 82 28.63 -2.83 -7.36
N LYS A 83 28.38 -3.08 -6.06
CA LYS A 83 27.13 -3.68 -5.60
C LYS A 83 25.99 -2.69 -5.74
N ILE A 84 24.83 -3.17 -6.16
CA ILE A 84 23.61 -2.35 -6.25
C ILE A 84 23.02 -2.20 -4.85
N LYS A 85 22.76 -0.97 -4.39
CA LYS A 85 22.10 -0.74 -3.10
C LYS A 85 20.61 -0.98 -3.24
N VAL A 86 20.11 -1.96 -2.50
CA VAL A 86 18.70 -2.32 -2.49
C VAL A 86 18.11 -2.10 -1.12
N THR A 87 16.99 -1.40 -1.07
CA THR A 87 16.16 -1.31 0.13
C THR A 87 14.87 -2.09 -0.02
N TYR A 88 14.17 -2.37 1.08
CA TYR A 88 12.93 -3.13 1.07
C TYR A 88 11.78 -2.36 1.72
N HIS A 89 10.67 -2.23 0.98
CA HIS A 89 9.40 -1.78 1.55
C HIS A 89 8.60 -2.98 2.04
N ASP A 90 8.24 -2.97 3.33
CA ASP A 90 7.38 -3.95 3.96
C ASP A 90 5.91 -3.73 3.59
N PRO A 91 5.29 -4.58 2.75
CA PRO A 91 3.87 -4.43 2.43
C PRO A 91 3.02 -4.73 3.66
N CYS A 92 1.97 -3.93 3.88
CA CYS A 92 1.11 -4.05 5.06
C CYS A 92 0.50 -5.46 5.20
N HIS A 93 0.02 -6.07 4.12
CA HIS A 93 -0.58 -7.41 4.17
C HIS A 93 0.45 -8.51 4.43
N LEU A 94 1.72 -8.33 4.03
CA LEU A 94 2.79 -9.30 4.29
C LEU A 94 3.27 -9.17 5.75
N LYS A 95 3.68 -7.97 6.17
CA LYS A 95 4.24 -7.79 7.51
C LYS A 95 3.19 -7.78 8.61
N LYS A 96 2.13 -6.97 8.47
CA LYS A 96 1.10 -6.80 9.51
C LYS A 96 0.04 -7.91 9.44
N GLY A 97 -0.26 -8.40 8.24
CA GLY A 97 -1.21 -9.48 8.03
C GLY A 97 -0.62 -10.88 8.27
N LEU A 98 0.53 -11.17 7.66
CA LEU A 98 1.12 -12.52 7.66
C LEU A 98 2.37 -12.66 8.54
N GLY A 99 2.90 -11.57 9.12
CA GLY A 99 4.15 -11.60 9.88
C GLY A 99 5.39 -11.84 9.02
N ILE A 100 5.28 -11.75 7.70
CA ILE A 100 6.37 -12.01 6.75
C ILE A 100 7.11 -10.71 6.47
N TYR A 101 8.35 -10.60 6.98
CA TYR A 101 9.24 -9.47 6.73
C TYR A 101 10.73 -9.85 6.76
N GLN A 102 11.11 -10.89 7.51
CA GLN A 102 12.49 -11.33 7.57
C GLN A 102 12.93 -12.07 6.30
N SER A 103 12.09 -12.98 5.78
CA SER A 103 12.43 -13.80 4.61
C SER A 103 12.80 -12.99 3.35
N PRO A 104 12.08 -11.91 2.98
CA PRO A 104 12.51 -11.06 1.87
C PRO A 104 13.90 -10.44 2.07
N ARG A 105 14.24 -10.03 3.29
CA ARG A 105 15.55 -9.45 3.61
C ARG A 105 16.67 -10.50 3.54
N GLU A 106 16.40 -11.72 3.99
CA GLU A 106 17.33 -12.84 3.86
C GLU A 106 17.64 -13.15 2.40
N ILE A 107 16.61 -13.20 1.56
CA ILE A 107 16.76 -13.38 0.10
C ILE A 107 17.63 -12.26 -0.48
N LEU A 108 17.33 -11.01 -0.18
CA LEU A 108 18.11 -9.87 -0.70
C LEU A 108 19.57 -9.90 -0.25
N ARG A 109 19.85 -10.32 0.99
CA ARG A 109 21.21 -10.45 1.53
C ARG A 109 21.97 -11.65 0.95
N SER A 110 21.28 -12.67 0.47
CA SER A 110 21.92 -13.84 -0.17
C SER A 110 22.44 -13.56 -1.58
N ILE A 111 22.02 -12.46 -2.20
CA ILE A 111 22.45 -12.06 -3.54
C ILE A 111 23.83 -11.40 -3.45
N SER A 112 24.84 -11.97 -4.12
CA SER A 112 26.24 -11.50 -4.05
C SER A 112 26.43 -10.04 -4.47
N ASP A 113 25.64 -9.63 -5.47
CA ASP A 113 25.78 -8.36 -6.19
C ASP A 113 24.89 -7.24 -5.60
N VAL A 114 24.19 -7.54 -4.50
CA VAL A 114 23.30 -6.62 -3.80
C VAL A 114 23.91 -6.22 -2.46
N GLU A 115 23.88 -4.92 -2.18
CA GLU A 115 24.09 -4.35 -0.85
C GLU A 115 22.73 -4.00 -0.26
N PHE A 116 22.28 -4.73 0.75
CA PHE A 116 21.00 -4.45 1.41
C PHE A 116 21.14 -3.28 2.39
N VAL A 117 20.34 -2.23 2.20
CA VAL A 117 20.24 -1.07 3.09
C VAL A 117 18.80 -0.92 3.58
N GLU A 118 18.61 -0.89 4.90
CA GLU A 118 17.28 -0.73 5.48
C GLU A 118 16.82 0.73 5.35
N MET A 119 15.56 0.95 4.92
CA MET A 119 14.97 2.30 4.90
C MET A 119 14.33 2.64 6.25
N ASP A 120 14.27 3.94 6.54
CA ASP A 120 13.43 4.44 7.63
C ASP A 120 11.96 4.10 7.38
N GLU A 121 11.25 3.72 8.44
CA GLU A 121 9.81 3.45 8.39
C GLU A 121 9.42 2.49 7.24
N ALA A 122 10.18 1.40 7.06
CA ALA A 122 9.99 0.43 5.99
C ALA A 122 8.56 -0.09 5.87
N ASP A 123 7.82 -0.15 7.00
CA ASP A 123 6.44 -0.61 7.13
C ASP A 123 5.37 0.49 7.25
N ALA A 124 5.76 1.75 7.12
CA ALA A 124 4.82 2.82 6.87
C ALA A 124 4.10 2.56 5.55
N CYS A 125 2.80 2.89 5.52
CA CYS A 125 1.93 2.70 4.36
C CYS A 125 2.55 3.36 3.12
N CYS A 126 2.42 2.71 1.96
CA CYS A 126 2.83 3.29 0.69
C CYS A 126 1.78 4.26 0.12
N GLY A 127 0.51 4.15 0.50
CA GLY A 127 -0.59 5.03 0.02
C GLY A 127 -1.61 4.34 -0.90
N PHE A 128 -1.32 3.13 -1.40
CA PHE A 128 -2.17 2.48 -2.41
C PHE A 128 -3.58 2.09 -1.91
N GLY A 129 -3.69 1.14 -0.96
CA GLY A 129 -4.97 0.73 -0.36
C GLY A 129 -6.10 0.32 -1.34
N GLY A 130 -5.81 0.03 -2.61
CA GLY A 130 -6.82 -0.27 -3.62
C GLY A 130 -7.74 0.93 -3.90
N ILE A 131 -9.04 0.76 -3.67
CA ILE A 131 -10.06 1.82 -3.86
C ILE A 131 -9.75 3.07 -3.02
N PHE A 132 -9.05 2.93 -1.89
CA PHE A 132 -8.64 4.06 -1.07
C PHE A 132 -7.87 5.14 -1.88
N SER A 133 -6.87 4.73 -2.68
CA SER A 133 -6.11 5.69 -3.50
C SER A 133 -6.95 6.41 -4.56
N LEU A 134 -8.07 5.82 -4.97
CA LEU A 134 -8.99 6.41 -5.94
C LEU A 134 -9.94 7.41 -5.28
N ASN A 135 -10.49 7.04 -4.11
CA ASN A 135 -11.45 7.88 -3.39
C ASN A 135 -10.80 9.03 -2.62
N HIS A 136 -9.55 8.84 -2.21
CA HIS A 136 -8.80 9.78 -1.37
C HIS A 136 -7.43 10.06 -1.99
N TYR A 137 -7.43 10.48 -3.26
CA TYR A 137 -6.21 10.67 -4.03
C TYR A 137 -5.21 11.61 -3.35
N ASP A 138 -5.64 12.78 -2.87
CA ASP A 138 -4.74 13.75 -2.24
C ASP A 138 -4.06 13.17 -1.00
N LEU A 139 -4.83 12.47 -0.16
CA LEU A 139 -4.28 11.82 1.04
C LEU A 139 -3.35 10.65 0.69
N ALA A 140 -3.70 9.85 -0.32
CA ALA A 140 -2.84 8.77 -0.81
C ALA A 140 -1.52 9.33 -1.37
N SER A 141 -1.60 10.43 -2.12
CA SER A 141 -0.46 11.20 -2.62
C SER A 141 0.44 11.66 -1.48
N ASP A 142 -0.10 12.28 -0.43
CA ASP A 142 0.69 12.77 0.70
C ASP A 142 1.38 11.63 1.47
N ILE A 143 0.73 10.47 1.57
CA ILE A 143 1.35 9.25 2.11
C ILE A 143 2.49 8.79 1.19
N GLY A 144 2.27 8.78 -0.12
CA GLY A 144 3.25 8.43 -1.14
C GLY A 144 4.49 9.33 -1.11
N THR A 145 4.33 10.65 -1.00
CA THR A 145 5.43 11.61 -0.87
C THR A 145 6.29 11.31 0.36
N ARG A 146 5.67 11.09 1.53
CA ARG A 146 6.43 10.69 2.74
C ARG A 146 7.18 9.37 2.54
N LYS A 147 6.59 8.40 1.84
CA LYS A 147 7.28 7.14 1.51
C LYS A 147 8.47 7.37 0.58
N ALA A 148 8.32 8.20 -0.44
CA ALA A 148 9.41 8.58 -1.35
C ALA A 148 10.55 9.29 -0.61
N GLU A 149 10.25 10.15 0.37
CA GLU A 149 11.25 10.76 1.23
C GLU A 149 12.02 9.72 2.07
N SER A 150 11.34 8.74 2.67
CA SER A 150 12.02 7.64 3.40
C SER A 150 12.93 6.83 2.48
N ILE A 151 12.48 6.55 1.25
CA ILE A 151 13.31 5.90 0.23
C ILE A 151 14.52 6.77 -0.11
N ARG A 152 14.34 8.09 -0.31
CA ARG A 152 15.42 9.03 -0.61
C ARG A 152 16.49 9.03 0.48
N ARG A 153 16.08 9.03 1.76
CA ARG A 153 17.00 8.99 2.91
C ARG A 153 17.81 7.69 2.97
N SER A 154 17.22 6.56 2.54
CA SER A 154 17.92 5.28 2.49
C SER A 154 19.11 5.25 1.52
N SER A 155 19.20 6.21 0.59
CA SER A 155 20.26 6.29 -0.43
C SER A 155 20.40 5.00 -1.27
N ALA A 156 19.30 4.25 -1.41
CA ALA A 156 19.25 3.04 -2.22
C ALA A 156 19.06 3.37 -3.70
N ASP A 157 19.63 2.54 -4.58
CA ASP A 157 19.46 2.65 -6.03
C ASP A 157 18.15 2.00 -6.49
N VAL A 158 17.70 0.98 -5.75
CA VAL A 158 16.54 0.15 -6.06
C VAL A 158 15.70 -0.10 -4.81
N VAL A 159 14.38 -0.07 -4.97
CA VAL A 159 13.42 -0.44 -3.93
C VAL A 159 12.79 -1.79 -4.27
N ALA A 160 12.99 -2.77 -3.42
CA ALA A 160 12.33 -4.06 -3.51
C ALA A 160 11.02 -4.07 -2.70
N THR A 161 10.01 -4.79 -3.20
CA THR A 161 8.76 -5.04 -2.48
C THR A 161 8.21 -6.44 -2.79
N GLY A 162 7.36 -6.96 -1.91
CA GLY A 162 6.62 -8.21 -2.13
C GLY A 162 5.17 -7.99 -2.59
N CYS A 163 4.79 -6.75 -2.93
CA CYS A 163 3.41 -6.43 -3.29
C CYS A 163 3.35 -5.59 -4.58
N PRO A 164 2.65 -6.06 -5.64
CA PRO A 164 2.56 -5.33 -6.90
C PRO A 164 1.79 -4.00 -6.77
N GLY A 165 0.81 -3.92 -5.88
CA GLY A 165 0.10 -2.67 -5.60
C GLY A 165 1.01 -1.62 -4.97
N CYS A 166 1.89 -2.04 -4.05
CA CYS A 166 2.92 -1.15 -3.50
C CYS A 166 3.91 -0.74 -4.58
N LYS A 167 4.34 -1.66 -5.47
CA LYS A 167 5.23 -1.35 -6.58
C LYS A 167 4.68 -0.20 -7.43
N ILE A 168 3.47 -0.36 -7.98
CA ILE A 168 2.85 0.63 -8.87
C ILE A 168 2.76 2.01 -8.20
N HIS A 169 2.30 2.05 -6.96
CA HIS A 169 2.06 3.32 -6.28
C HIS A 169 3.34 3.99 -5.77
N ILE A 170 4.36 3.22 -5.38
CA ILE A 170 5.67 3.76 -5.03
C ILE A 170 6.35 4.29 -6.30
N GLU A 171 6.25 3.60 -7.43
CA GLU A 171 6.77 4.11 -8.71
C GLU A 171 6.13 5.44 -9.09
N ASP A 172 4.81 5.55 -8.98
CA ASP A 172 4.10 6.83 -9.19
C ASP A 172 4.61 7.92 -8.24
N SER A 173 4.73 7.62 -6.95
CA SER A 173 5.21 8.58 -5.94
C SER A 173 6.64 9.04 -6.23
N LEU A 174 7.56 8.12 -6.56
CA LEU A 174 8.94 8.45 -6.91
C LEU A 174 9.02 9.32 -8.16
N ASN A 175 8.21 9.00 -9.19
CA ASN A 175 8.17 9.78 -10.42
C ASN A 175 7.67 11.21 -10.17
N ARG A 176 6.63 11.39 -9.35
CA ARG A 176 6.10 12.71 -8.98
C ARG A 176 7.13 13.55 -8.22
N GLU A 177 7.95 12.89 -7.42
CA GLU A 177 9.05 13.47 -6.66
C GLU A 177 10.34 13.69 -7.48
N GLY A 178 10.31 13.43 -8.78
CA GLY A 178 11.45 13.59 -9.69
C GLY A 178 12.60 12.61 -9.43
N MET A 179 12.32 11.47 -8.77
CA MET A 179 13.31 10.47 -8.42
C MET A 179 13.38 9.37 -9.48
N SER A 180 14.55 9.15 -10.05
CA SER A 180 14.80 8.10 -11.05
C SER A 180 15.18 6.76 -10.40
N LEU A 181 14.44 6.32 -9.38
CA LEU A 181 14.67 5.04 -8.70
C LEU A 181 13.79 3.95 -9.29
N ARG A 182 14.32 2.73 -9.37
CA ARG A 182 13.56 1.55 -9.84
C ARG A 182 12.88 0.88 -8.65
N VAL A 183 11.61 0.51 -8.81
CA VAL A 183 10.91 -0.37 -7.87
C VAL A 183 10.73 -1.73 -8.51
N VAL A 184 11.10 -2.79 -7.81
CA VAL A 184 11.10 -4.16 -8.33
C VAL A 184 10.45 -5.11 -7.35
N HIS A 185 9.91 -6.22 -7.84
CA HIS A 185 9.53 -7.32 -6.97
C HIS A 185 10.79 -8.05 -6.46
N THR A 186 10.76 -8.56 -5.23
CA THR A 186 11.92 -9.27 -4.63
C THR A 186 12.36 -10.47 -5.49
N ILE A 187 11.39 -11.16 -6.11
CA ILE A 187 11.64 -12.30 -7.00
C ILE A 187 12.36 -11.87 -8.29
N GLU A 188 12.15 -10.65 -8.79
CA GLU A 188 12.84 -10.19 -10.00
C GLU A 188 14.35 -10.04 -9.78
N LEU A 189 14.76 -9.65 -8.56
CA LEU A 189 16.17 -9.60 -8.17
C LEU A 189 16.75 -11.01 -8.05
N LEU A 190 15.99 -11.96 -7.50
CA LEU A 190 16.41 -13.35 -7.39
C LEU A 190 16.55 -14.03 -8.76
N ASP A 191 15.58 -13.86 -9.67
CA ASP A 191 15.60 -14.43 -11.03
C ASP A 191 16.87 -14.05 -11.81
N LYS A 192 17.40 -12.86 -11.55
CA LYS A 192 18.62 -12.37 -12.22
C LYS A 192 19.89 -13.03 -11.74
N THR A 193 19.89 -13.64 -10.56
CA THR A 193 21.05 -14.37 -10.03
C THR A 193 21.11 -15.82 -10.48
N LEU A 194 20.01 -16.36 -11.03
CA LEU A 194 19.89 -17.76 -11.43
C LEU A 194 20.25 -18.01 -12.90
N LYS A 195 20.66 -16.98 -13.64
CA LYS A 195 21.05 -17.04 -15.06
C LYS A 195 22.56 -17.12 -15.19
#